data_AF-A0A3C0C2B1-F1
#
_entry.id   AF-A0A3C0C2B1-F1
#
_cell.length_a   1.000
_cell.length_b   1.000
_cell.length_c   1.000
_cell.angle_alpha   90.00
_cell.angle_beta   90.00
_cell.angle_gamma   90.00
#
_symmetry.space_group_name_H-M   'P 1'
#
loop_
_entity.id
_entity.type
_entity.pdbx_description
1 polymer ?
#
loop_
_entity_poly.entity_id
_entity_poly.type
_entity_poly.pdbx_seq_one_letter_code
_entity_poly.pdbx_strand_id
1 'polypeptide(L)'
;QVIGSWEEHAKECISFLIKKDLWKGVESAWGIKPEGTPAEILDSVGRRLGKLLPGGITDMETSGRMFIDAFATGKLGRLSLEKPGDPPLWETLE
;
A
#
# COMPACT_ATOMS: atom_id res chain seq x y z
N GLN A 1 -8.25 17.43 2.32
CA GLN A 1 -9.19 16.71 1.46
C GLN A 1 -8.35 15.99 0.41
N VAL A 2 -8.52 14.68 0.24
CA VAL A 2 -7.86 13.90 -0.82
C VAL A 2 -8.75 13.95 -2.05
N ILE A 3 -8.17 14.05 -3.24
CA ILE A 3 -8.89 13.88 -4.51
C ILE A 3 -8.96 12.37 -4.75
N GLY A 4 -10.14 11.75 -4.64
CA GLY A 4 -10.33 10.28 -4.71
C GLY A 4 -10.41 9.61 -3.32
N SER A 5 -10.56 8.28 -3.29
CA SER A 5 -10.70 7.50 -2.04
C SER A 5 -9.36 6.99 -1.53
N TRP A 6 -9.25 6.80 -0.21
CA TRP A 6 -8.04 6.22 0.39
C TRP A 6 -7.80 4.79 -0.06
N GLU A 7 -8.88 4.04 -0.29
CA GLU A 7 -8.79 2.70 -0.87
C GLU A 7 -8.06 2.72 -2.21
N GLU A 8 -8.44 3.62 -3.14
CA GLU A 8 -7.88 3.63 -4.49
C GLU A 8 -6.38 3.97 -4.46
N HIS A 9 -6.01 5.03 -3.73
CA HIS A 9 -4.61 5.42 -3.59
C HIS A 9 -3.76 4.33 -2.94
N ALA A 10 -4.32 3.60 -1.98
CA ALA A 10 -3.61 2.48 -1.36
C ALA A 10 -3.39 1.34 -2.36
N LYS A 11 -4.39 0.98 -3.17
CA LYS A 11 -4.27 -0.04 -4.22
C LYS A 11 -3.23 0.35 -5.28
N GLU A 12 -3.21 1.61 -5.70
CA GLU A 12 -2.20 2.14 -6.62
C GLU A 12 -0.80 2.09 -6.01
N CYS A 13 -0.66 2.51 -4.75
CA CYS A 13 0.61 2.46 -4.03
C CYS A 13 1.10 1.01 -3.87
N ILE A 14 0.22 0.07 -3.49
CA ILE A 14 0.54 -1.36 -3.42
C ILE A 14 1.05 -1.85 -4.77
N SER A 15 0.33 -1.54 -5.85
CA SER A 15 0.71 -1.92 -7.21
C SER A 15 2.08 -1.37 -7.58
N PHE A 16 2.37 -0.11 -7.25
CA PHE A 16 3.65 0.53 -7.49
C PHE A 16 4.79 -0.14 -6.72
N LEU A 17 4.60 -0.38 -5.41
CA LEU A 17 5.62 -1.02 -4.57
C LEU A 17 5.96 -2.43 -5.06
N ILE A 18 4.98 -3.19 -5.53
CA ILE A 18 5.19 -4.51 -6.12
C ILE A 18 5.95 -4.39 -7.43
N LYS A 19 5.51 -3.52 -8.35
CA LYS A 19 6.16 -3.28 -9.65
C LYS A 19 7.64 -2.86 -9.51
N LYS A 20 7.98 -2.09 -8.47
CA LYS A 20 9.34 -1.60 -8.21
C LYS A 20 10.18 -2.51 -7.31
N ASP A 21 9.68 -3.68 -6.92
CA ASP A 21 10.34 -4.62 -5.99
C ASP A 21 10.69 -3.97 -4.63
N LEU A 22 9.78 -3.12 -4.12
CA LEU A 22 9.92 -2.38 -2.86
C LEU A 22 9.07 -2.96 -1.73
N TRP A 23 8.42 -4.11 -1.94
CA TRP A 23 7.47 -4.71 -0.99
C TRP A 23 8.11 -5.23 0.30
N LYS A 24 9.42 -5.50 0.30
CA LYS A 24 10.15 -6.08 1.43
C LYS A 24 9.92 -5.33 2.76
N GLY A 25 9.75 -4.01 2.70
CA GLY A 25 9.46 -3.19 3.88
C GLY A 25 8.11 -3.53 4.52
N VAL A 26 7.07 -3.72 3.70
CA VAL A 26 5.72 -4.09 4.14
C VAL A 26 5.72 -5.48 4.75
N GLU A 27 6.35 -6.44 4.09
CA GLU A 27 6.44 -7.81 4.59
C GLU A 27 7.18 -7.86 5.94
N SER A 28 8.27 -7.11 6.10
CA SER A 28 8.99 -7.00 7.37
C SER A 28 8.14 -6.35 8.48
N ALA A 29 7.42 -5.28 8.17
CA ALA A 29 6.64 -4.54 9.16
C ALA A 29 5.38 -5.31 9.61
N TRP A 30 4.69 -5.98 8.68
CA TRP A 30 3.35 -6.52 8.93
C TRP A 30 3.20 -8.02 8.67
N GLY A 31 4.18 -8.68 8.04
CA GLY A 31 4.12 -10.09 7.67
C GLY A 31 3.21 -10.38 6.48
N ILE A 32 2.95 -9.37 5.64
CA ILE A 32 2.03 -9.48 4.51
C ILE A 32 2.85 -9.66 3.23
N LYS A 33 2.53 -10.73 2.48
CA LYS A 33 3.17 -11.03 1.20
C LYS A 33 2.47 -10.32 0.04
N PRO A 34 3.16 -10.05 -1.08
CA PRO A 34 2.56 -9.41 -2.25
C PRO A 34 1.83 -10.45 -3.12
N GLU A 35 0.93 -11.22 -2.52
CA GLU A 35 0.19 -12.30 -3.18
C GLU A 35 -1.27 -11.86 -3.43
N GLY A 36 -1.72 -11.95 -4.68
CA GLY A 36 -3.07 -11.58 -5.08
C GLY A 36 -3.18 -10.16 -5.66
N THR A 37 -4.41 -9.70 -5.82
CA THR A 37 -4.74 -8.36 -6.31
C THR A 37 -4.45 -7.30 -5.24
N PRO A 38 -4.22 -6.03 -5.62
CA PRO A 38 -4.05 -4.94 -4.65
C PRO A 38 -5.20 -4.82 -3.64
N ALA A 39 -6.42 -5.17 -4.04
CA ALA A 39 -7.58 -5.19 -3.15
C ALA A 39 -7.49 -6.30 -2.10
N GLU A 40 -7.09 -7.53 -2.48
CA GLU A 40 -6.89 -8.66 -1.55
C GLU A 40 -5.72 -8.41 -0.58
N ILE A 41 -4.67 -7.74 -1.06
CA ILE A 41 -3.54 -7.34 -0.23
C ILE A 41 -3.98 -6.27 0.78
N LEU A 42 -4.77 -5.28 0.35
CA LEU A 42 -5.30 -4.26 1.24
C LEU A 42 -6.29 -4.84 2.27
N ASP A 43 -7.10 -5.83 1.88
CA ASP A 43 -7.93 -6.60 2.82
C ASP A 43 -7.07 -7.29 3.88
N SER A 44 -5.96 -7.91 3.45
CA SER A 44 -4.99 -8.54 4.37
C SER A 44 -4.36 -7.52 5.33
N VAL A 45 -4.05 -6.31 4.87
CA VAL A 45 -3.58 -5.20 5.71
C VAL A 45 -4.64 -4.83 6.75
N GLY A 46 -5.88 -4.63 6.31
CA GLY A 46 -6.97 -4.25 7.21
C GLY A 46 -7.23 -5.32 8.27
N ARG A 47 -7.27 -6.61 7.90
CA ARG A 47 -7.37 -7.72 8.84
C ARG A 47 -6.21 -7.74 9.83
N ARG A 48 -4.97 -7.56 9.34
CA ARG A 48 -3.76 -7.52 10.18
C ARG A 48 -3.79 -6.39 11.21
N LEU A 49 -4.35 -5.24 10.84
CA LEU A 49 -4.46 -4.04 11.67
C LEU A 49 -5.78 -3.95 12.46
N GLY A 50 -6.64 -4.97 12.37
CA GLY A 50 -7.94 -5.02 13.05
C GLY A 50 -8.93 -3.96 12.56
N LYS A 51 -8.83 -3.53 11.29
CA LYS A 51 -9.74 -2.55 10.66
C LYS A 51 -10.93 -3.27 10.06
N LEU A 52 -11.86 -3.64 10.93
CA LEU A 52 -13.05 -4.40 10.56
C LEU A 52 -14.32 -3.59 10.88
N LEU A 53 -15.27 -3.64 9.95
CA LEU A 53 -16.66 -3.25 10.12
C LEU A 53 -17.45 -4.36 10.83
N PRO A 54 -18.67 -4.07 11.34
CA PRO A 54 -19.57 -5.10 11.83
C PRO A 54 -19.77 -6.22 10.80
N GLY A 55 -19.78 -7.47 11.28
CA GLY A 55 -19.84 -8.65 10.41
C GLY A 55 -18.46 -9.16 9.96
N GLY A 56 -17.36 -8.57 10.42
CA GLY A 56 -16.00 -9.04 10.13
C GLY A 56 -15.51 -8.70 8.72
N ILE A 57 -16.20 -7.77 8.05
CA ILE A 57 -15.82 -7.23 6.75
C ILE A 57 -14.73 -6.18 6.97
N THR A 58 -13.67 -6.20 6.17
CA THR A 58 -12.59 -5.23 6.30
C THR A 58 -13.05 -3.83 5.90
N ASP A 59 -12.72 -2.83 6.72
CA ASP A 59 -12.90 -1.42 6.38
C ASP A 59 -11.79 -1.00 5.42
N MET A 60 -12.05 -1.10 4.12
CA MET A 60 -11.08 -0.83 3.05
C MET A 60 -10.62 0.63 3.04
N GLU A 61 -11.51 1.57 3.34
CA GLU A 61 -11.19 3.00 3.32
C GLU A 61 -10.25 3.37 4.48
N THR A 62 -10.57 2.92 5.70
CA THR A 62 -9.70 3.13 6.85
C THR A 62 -8.37 2.37 6.70
N SER A 63 -8.40 1.16 6.13
CA SER A 63 -7.20 0.37 5.85
C SER A 63 -6.29 1.08 4.84
N GLY A 64 -6.88 1.65 3.78
CA GLY A 64 -6.16 2.42 2.78
C GLY A 64 -5.47 3.64 3.40
N ARG A 65 -6.18 4.38 4.25
CA ARG A 65 -5.61 5.52 4.97
C ARG A 65 -4.44 5.11 5.84
N MET A 66 -4.59 4.03 6.61
CA MET A 66 -3.52 3.51 7.48
C MET A 66 -2.31 3.01 6.70
N PHE A 67 -2.54 2.40 5.55
CA PHE A 67 -1.48 1.96 4.64
C PHE A 67 -0.66 3.17 4.16
N ILE A 68 -1.33 4.18 3.61
CA ILE A 68 -0.69 5.40 3.10
C ILE A 68 0.01 6.17 4.23
N ASP A 69 -0.62 6.30 5.40
CA ASP A 69 0.00 6.94 6.57
C ASP A 69 1.28 6.22 6.99
N ALA A 70 1.29 4.88 7.02
CA ALA A 70 2.47 4.10 7.36
C ALA A 70 3.60 4.23 6.34
N PHE A 71 3.24 4.27 5.05
CA PHE A 71 4.16 4.55 3.97
C PHE A 71 4.78 5.94 4.10
N ALA A 72 3.95 6.99 4.21
CA ALA A 72 4.39 8.38 4.27
C ALA A 72 5.21 8.70 5.52
N THR A 73 4.96 8.02 6.64
CA THR A 73 5.69 8.22 7.90
C THR A 73 6.92 7.33 8.05
N GLY A 74 7.25 6.51 7.05
CA GLY A 74 8.44 5.64 7.06
C GLY A 74 8.31 4.42 7.99
N LYS A 75 7.10 4.08 8.46
CA LYS A 75 6.85 2.90 9.31
C LYS A 75 7.10 1.57 8.57
N LEU A 76 7.11 1.60 7.25
CA LEU A 76 7.46 0.47 6.39
C LEU A 76 8.98 0.31 6.19
N GLY A 77 9.80 1.15 6.84
CA GLY A 77 11.25 1.15 6.71
C GLY A 77 11.75 2.15 5.66
N ARG A 78 13.05 2.07 5.36
CA ARG A 78 13.71 2.94 4.38
C ARG A 78 13.38 2.48 2.96
N LEU A 79 12.77 3.38 2.18
CA LEU A 79 12.33 3.13 0.81
C LEU A 79 12.79 4.29 -0.08
N SER A 80 13.26 3.98 -1.30
CA SER A 80 13.53 4.97 -2.35
C SER A 80 12.64 4.63 -3.53
N LEU A 81 11.81 5.59 -3.96
CA LEU A 81 10.84 5.39 -5.05
C LEU A 81 11.47 5.50 -6.44
N GLU A 82 12.65 6.13 -6.49
CA GLU A 82 13.44 6.35 -7.69
C GLU A 82 14.89 5.93 -7.44
N LYS A 83 15.58 5.57 -8.51
CA LYS A 83 17.02 5.34 -8.54
C LYS A 83 17.69 6.28 -9.55
N PRO A 84 18.98 6.62 -9.38
CA PRO A 84 19.71 7.38 -10.38
C PRO A 84 19.64 6.70 -11.75
N GLY A 85 19.20 7.45 -12.76
CA GLY A 85 19.04 6.94 -14.12
C GLY A 85 17.68 6.33 -14.43
N ASP A 86 16.75 6.27 -13.47
CA ASP A 86 15.35 5.96 -13.77
C ASP A 86 14.77 7.06 -14.70
N PRO A 87 13.96 6.68 -15.70
CA PRO A 87 13.18 7.67 -16.45
C PRO A 87 12.21 8.39 -15.50
N PRO A 88 11.75 9.60 -15.87
CA PRO A 88 10.77 10.31 -15.08
C PRO A 88 9.53 9.46 -14.79
N LEU A 89 9.05 9.48 -13.54
CA LEU A 89 7.95 8.59 -13.13
C LEU A 89 6.70 8.73 -14.00
N TRP A 90 6.37 9.95 -14.45
CA TRP A 90 5.20 10.21 -15.30
C TRP A 90 5.28 9.59 -16.70
N GLU A 91 6.45 9.12 -17.14
CA GLU A 91 6.60 8.36 -18.39
C GLU A 91 6.40 6.85 -18.18
N THR A 92 6.37 6.41 -16.92
CA THR A 92 6.24 4.99 -16.53
C THR A 92 4.90 4.66 -15.86
N LEU A 93 4.11 5.70 -15.57
CA LEU A 93 2.78 5.61 -14.98
C LEU A 93 1.74 5.67 -16.12
N GLU A 94 1.65 4.56 -16.87
CA GLU A 94 0.54 4.25 -17.79
C GLU A 94 -0.27 3.05 -17.27
#